data_AF-A0A2R6B2U7-F1
#
_entry.id   AF-A0A2R6B2U7-F1
#
_cell.length_a   1.000
_cell.length_b   1.000
_cell.length_c   1.000
_cell.angle_alpha   90.00
_cell.angle_beta   90.00
_cell.angle_gamma   90.00
#
_symmetry.space_group_name_H-M   'P 1'
#
loop_
_entity.id
_entity.type
_entity.pdbx_description
1 polymer ?
#
loop_
_entity_poly.entity_id
_entity_poly.type
_entity_poly.pdbx_seq_one_letter_code
_entity_poly.pdbx_strand_id
1 'polypeptide(L)'
;MQLKAIHVVYANWCPHCMPTTVEAMKKASQTLGVPIKLYDIDTEAVKEADRLVAEHGDWSEDYLIPQVFLEYPDGKIEHVLTGYSEDVKLTARGVANLLSRLGVQP
;
A
#
# COMPACT_ATOMS: atom_id res chain seq x y z
N MET A 1 13.77 -6.23 -11.36
CA MET A 1 13.78 -4.93 -10.66
C MET A 1 14.03 -5.19 -9.19
N GLN A 2 15.00 -4.51 -8.58
CA GLN A 2 15.21 -4.61 -7.13
C GLN A 2 14.37 -3.54 -6.46
N LEU A 3 13.47 -3.93 -5.55
CA LEU A 3 12.70 -3.01 -4.73
C LEU A 3 13.52 -2.60 -3.51
N LYS A 4 13.31 -1.38 -3.02
CA LYS A 4 13.94 -0.86 -1.81
C LYS A 4 13.00 -0.91 -0.61
N ALA A 5 11.72 -0.58 -0.77
CA ALA A 5 10.72 -0.68 0.29
C ALA A 5 9.30 -0.77 -0.28
N ILE A 6 8.37 -1.26 0.53
CA ILE A 6 6.92 -1.16 0.30
C ILE A 6 6.34 -0.16 1.31
N HIS A 7 5.51 0.75 0.85
CA HIS A 7 4.82 1.72 1.70
C HIS A 7 3.31 1.46 1.62
N VAL A 8 2.62 1.50 2.76
CA VAL A 8 1.16 1.30 2.82
C VAL A 8 0.53 2.36 3.70
N VAL A 9 -0.36 3.16 3.10
CA VAL A 9 -1.24 4.10 3.81
C VAL A 9 -2.54 3.38 4.13
N TYR A 10 -2.96 3.39 5.39
CA TYR A 10 -4.06 2.55 5.87
C TYR A 10 -4.71 3.09 7.14
N ALA A 11 -5.78 2.42 7.60
CA ALA A 11 -6.35 2.58 8.94
C ALA A 11 -6.76 1.20 9.49
N ASN A 12 -6.71 1.02 10.82
CA ASN A 12 -7.03 -0.27 11.45
C ASN A 12 -8.50 -0.67 11.33
N TRP A 13 -9.42 0.31 11.29
CA TRP A 13 -10.86 0.05 11.19
C TRP A 13 -11.30 -0.30 9.75
N CYS A 14 -10.45 -0.05 8.75
CA CYS A 14 -10.83 -0.18 7.35
C CYS A 14 -10.66 -1.64 6.87
N PRO A 15 -11.73 -2.33 6.43
CA PRO A 15 -11.67 -3.73 6.00
C PRO A 15 -10.92 -3.92 4.67
N HIS A 16 -10.80 -2.86 3.86
CA HIS A 16 -9.96 -2.84 2.66
C HIS A 16 -8.47 -2.79 3.02
N CYS A 17 -8.15 -2.21 4.17
CA CYS A 17 -6.80 -2.13 4.72
C CYS A 17 -6.41 -3.40 5.47
N MET A 18 -7.11 -3.67 6.57
CA MET A 18 -6.83 -4.75 7.52
C MET A 18 -7.92 -5.83 7.46
N PRO A 19 -7.58 -7.13 7.28
CA PRO A 19 -6.25 -7.65 6.95
C PRO A 19 -5.91 -7.56 5.46
N THR A 20 -6.88 -7.21 4.60
CA THR A 20 -6.87 -7.43 3.15
C THR A 20 -5.60 -6.98 2.43
N THR A 21 -5.14 -5.74 2.69
CA THR A 21 -3.99 -5.16 1.99
C THR A 21 -2.73 -5.23 2.84
N VAL A 22 -2.81 -4.89 4.12
CA VAL A 22 -1.63 -4.79 4.99
C VAL A 22 -0.99 -6.16 5.22
N GLU A 23 -1.74 -7.22 5.52
CA GLU A 23 -1.15 -8.54 5.76
C GLU A 23 -0.57 -9.14 4.46
N ALA A 24 -1.23 -8.88 3.33
CA ALA A 24 -0.70 -9.25 2.02
C ALA A 24 0.63 -8.54 1.71
N MET A 25 0.72 -7.24 1.97
CA MET A 25 1.95 -6.46 1.75
C MET A 25 3.05 -6.83 2.75
N LYS A 26 2.72 -7.18 3.99
CA LYS A 26 3.70 -7.74 4.95
C LYS A 26 4.28 -9.05 4.42
N LYS A 27 3.45 -9.96 3.92
CA LYS A 27 3.92 -11.21 3.29
C LYS A 27 4.81 -10.93 2.07
N ALA A 28 4.44 -9.97 1.23
CA ALA A 28 5.25 -9.56 0.09
C ALA A 28 6.62 -9.00 0.53
N SER A 29 6.64 -8.11 1.51
CA SER A 29 7.86 -7.54 2.10
C SER A 29 8.80 -8.62 2.63
N GLN A 30 8.26 -9.60 3.36
CA GLN A 30 9.04 -10.76 3.85
C GLN A 30 9.60 -11.60 2.71
N THR A 31 8.78 -11.90 1.70
CA THR A 31 9.16 -12.74 0.54
C THR A 31 10.25 -12.07 -0.31
N LEU A 32 10.15 -10.75 -0.48
CA LEU A 32 11.07 -9.95 -1.29
C LEU A 32 12.32 -9.51 -0.51
N GLY A 33 12.34 -9.70 0.81
CA GLY A 33 13.44 -9.26 1.67
C GLY A 33 13.60 -7.74 1.74
N VAL A 34 12.50 -6.99 1.60
CA VAL A 34 12.50 -5.52 1.64
C VAL A 34 11.68 -5.02 2.83
N PRO A 35 12.04 -3.88 3.45
CA PRO A 35 11.24 -3.30 4.52
C PRO A 35 9.83 -2.90 4.05
N ILE A 36 8.89 -2.96 4.99
CA ILE A 36 7.56 -2.38 4.86
C ILE A 36 7.41 -1.19 5.82
N LYS A 37 6.88 -0.08 5.30
CA LYS A 37 6.54 1.12 6.08
C LYS A 37 5.02 1.27 6.10
N LEU A 38 4.44 1.32 7.29
CA LEU A 38 3.01 1.37 7.51
C LEU A 38 2.63 2.75 8.08
N TYR A 39 1.69 3.42 7.43
CA TYR A 39 1.24 4.76 7.77
C TYR A 39 -0.24 4.71 8.14
N ASP A 40 -0.53 4.65 9.44
CA ASP A 40 -1.89 4.65 9.97
C ASP A 40 -2.42 6.09 10.07
N ILE A 41 -3.45 6.41 9.29
CA ILE A 41 -4.01 7.76 9.20
C ILE A 41 -4.74 8.19 10.48
N ASP A 42 -5.05 7.27 11.39
CA ASP A 42 -5.62 7.60 12.70
C ASP A 42 -4.54 7.89 13.77
N THR A 43 -3.28 8.00 13.37
CA THR A 43 -2.14 8.24 14.27
C THR A 43 -1.30 9.44 13.82
N GLU A 44 -0.23 9.76 14.55
CA GLU A 44 0.73 10.80 14.16
C GLU A 44 1.39 10.54 12.79
N ALA A 45 1.30 9.32 12.25
CA ALA A 45 1.80 8.98 10.92
C ALA A 45 1.00 9.65 9.78
N VAL A 46 -0.19 10.21 10.06
CA VAL A 46 -1.05 10.87 9.06
C VAL A 46 -0.32 11.96 8.28
N LYS A 47 0.57 12.74 8.92
CA LYS A 47 1.33 13.80 8.24
C LYS A 47 2.25 13.26 7.14
N GLU A 48 2.86 12.11 7.38
CA GLU A 48 3.72 11.45 6.40
C GLU A 48 2.90 10.66 5.38
N ALA A 49 1.74 10.11 5.78
CA ALA A 49 0.77 9.53 4.86
C ALA A 49 0.29 10.56 3.83
N ASP A 50 -0.16 11.72 4.31
CA ASP A 50 -0.68 12.80 3.48
C ASP A 50 0.38 13.30 2.51
N ARG A 51 1.62 13.50 2.97
CA ARG A 51 2.73 13.88 2.09
C ARG A 51 2.97 12.83 1.01
N LEU A 52 3.03 11.55 1.38
CA LEU A 52 3.27 10.45 0.44
C LEU A 52 2.17 10.38 -0.63
N VAL A 53 0.90 10.49 -0.23
CA VAL A 53 -0.24 10.46 -1.16
C VAL A 53 -0.25 11.72 -2.02
N ALA A 54 -0.02 12.91 -1.45
CA ALA A 54 0.02 14.17 -2.19
C ALA A 54 1.10 14.21 -3.28
N GLU A 55 2.29 13.64 -3.00
CA GLU A 55 3.42 13.66 -3.93
C GLU A 55 3.37 12.54 -4.97
N HIS A 56 2.81 11.37 -4.62
CA HIS A 56 2.97 10.16 -5.43
C HIS A 56 1.70 9.37 -5.71
N GLY A 57 0.59 9.64 -5.00
CA GLY A 57 -0.61 8.79 -5.00
C GLY A 57 -1.84 9.45 -5.59
N ASP A 58 -2.98 8.81 -5.32
CA ASP A 58 -4.29 9.34 -5.69
C ASP A 58 -4.75 10.33 -4.61
N TRP A 59 -4.22 11.55 -4.67
CA TRP A 59 -4.55 12.61 -3.72
C TRP A 59 -5.92 13.24 -3.97
N SER A 60 -6.67 13.40 -2.88
CA SER A 60 -7.80 14.30 -2.72
C SER A 60 -7.91 14.68 -1.25
N GLU A 61 -8.75 15.66 -0.90
CA GLU A 61 -9.00 16.03 0.51
C GLU A 61 -9.54 14.83 1.31
N ASP A 62 -10.32 13.97 0.67
CA ASP A 62 -10.86 12.72 1.21
C ASP A 62 -10.32 11.50 0.42
N TYR A 63 -9.00 11.35 0.34
CA TYR A 63 -8.42 10.27 -0.45
C TYR A 63 -8.81 8.89 0.07
N LEU A 64 -8.94 7.95 -0.86
CA LEU A 64 -9.28 6.57 -0.52
C LEU A 64 -8.07 5.84 0.07
N ILE A 65 -8.34 5.01 1.09
CA ILE A 65 -7.39 4.06 1.65
C ILE A 65 -7.90 2.62 1.44
N PRO A 66 -7.00 1.62 1.34
CA PRO A 66 -5.55 1.74 1.40
C PRO A 66 -4.93 2.29 0.11
N GLN A 67 -3.73 2.86 0.21
CA GLN A 67 -2.85 3.08 -0.93
C GLN A 67 -1.51 2.38 -0.73
N VAL A 68 -0.99 1.77 -1.79
CA VAL A 68 0.30 1.04 -1.77
C VAL A 68 1.27 1.70 -2.75
N PHE A 69 2.51 1.83 -2.30
CA PHE A 69 3.61 2.38 -3.09
C PHE A 69 4.84 1.48 -3.03
N LEU A 70 5.62 1.52 -4.11
CA LEU A 70 6.89 0.82 -4.26
C LEU A 70 8.02 1.85 -4.34
N GLU A 71 8.98 1.77 -3.43
CA GLU A 71 10.22 2.57 -3.46
C GLU A 71 11.30 1.77 -4.19
N TYR A 72 11.99 2.41 -5.14
CA TYR A 72 13.11 1.84 -5.89
C TYR A 72 14.47 2.41 -5.41
N PRO A 73 15.59 1.72 -5.68
CA PRO A 73 16.92 2.15 -5.25
C PRO A 73 17.36 3.55 -5.72
N ASP A 74 16.82 4.01 -6.85
CA ASP A 74 17.05 5.36 -7.41
C ASP A 74 16.23 6.46 -6.71
N GLY A 75 15.44 6.10 -5.70
CA GLY A 75 14.55 7.02 -4.98
C GLY A 75 13.20 7.23 -5.64
N LYS A 76 12.92 6.58 -6.78
CA LYS A 76 11.60 6.64 -7.41
C LYS A 76 10.57 5.96 -6.49
N ILE A 77 9.45 6.63 -6.27
CA ILE A 77 8.26 6.05 -5.65
C ILE A 77 7.18 5.89 -6.72
N GLU A 78 6.66 4.68 -6.88
CA GLU A 78 5.55 4.36 -7.78
C GLU A 78 4.33 4.01 -6.94
N HIS A 79 3.21 4.68 -7.18
CA HIS A 79 1.91 4.27 -6.66
C HIS A 79 1.33 3.12 -7.50
N VAL A 80 0.83 2.09 -6.82
CA VAL A 80 0.53 0.80 -7.45
C VAL A 80 -0.83 0.21 -7.09
N LEU A 81 -1.50 0.75 -6.09
CA LEU A 81 -2.83 0.31 -5.68
C LEU A 81 -3.52 1.43 -4.91
N THR A 82 -4.78 1.67 -5.23
CA THR A 82 -5.76 2.34 -4.37
C THR A 82 -6.91 1.37 -4.13
N GLY A 83 -7.43 1.33 -2.91
CA GLY A 83 -8.60 0.53 -2.55
C GLY A 83 -9.84 0.92 -3.36
N TYR A 84 -10.70 -0.07 -3.63
CA TYR A 84 -12.00 0.16 -4.28
C TYR A 84 -13.05 0.40 -3.19
N SER A 85 -13.69 1.57 -3.18
CA SER A 85 -14.67 1.94 -2.15
C SER A 85 -15.95 1.10 -2.21
N GLU A 86 -16.20 0.42 -3.33
CA GLU A 86 -17.44 -0.31 -3.59
C GLU A 86 -17.47 -1.71 -2.96
N ASP A 87 -16.33 -2.42 -2.91
CA ASP A 87 -16.27 -3.80 -2.41
C ASP A 87 -14.85 -4.23 -1.99
N VAL A 88 -14.72 -4.78 -0.78
CA VAL A 88 -13.49 -5.38 -0.23
C VAL A 88 -12.96 -6.48 -1.16
N LYS A 89 -13.83 -7.25 -1.82
CA LYS A 89 -13.41 -8.31 -2.76
C LYS A 89 -12.71 -7.76 -3.99
N LEU A 90 -13.12 -6.59 -4.48
CA LEU A 90 -12.43 -5.92 -5.58
C LEU A 90 -11.04 -5.47 -5.16
N THR A 91 -10.93 -4.94 -3.93
CA THR A 91 -9.63 -4.59 -3.33
C THR A 91 -8.74 -5.82 -3.19
N ALA A 92 -9.26 -6.93 -2.66
CA ALA A 92 -8.52 -8.19 -2.54
C ALA A 92 -8.03 -8.71 -3.91
N ARG A 93 -8.82 -8.55 -4.97
CA ARG A 93 -8.39 -8.89 -6.33
C ARG A 93 -7.28 -7.98 -6.84
N GLY A 94 -7.36 -6.67 -6.58
CA GLY A 94 -6.29 -5.71 -6.88
C GLY A 94 -4.99 -6.07 -6.17
N VAL A 95 -5.07 -6.42 -4.89
CA VAL A 95 -3.94 -6.92 -4.09
C VAL A 95 -3.36 -8.20 -4.69
N ALA A 96 -4.19 -9.18 -5.06
CA ALA A 96 -3.72 -10.43 -5.68
C ALA A 96 -3.00 -10.18 -7.02
N ASN A 97 -3.51 -9.27 -7.85
CA ASN A 97 -2.87 -8.87 -9.09
C ASN A 97 -1.51 -8.21 -8.83
N LEU A 98 -1.42 -7.34 -7.81
CA LEU A 98 -0.17 -6.70 -7.41
C LEU A 98 0.85 -7.76 -6.94
N LEU A 99 0.45 -8.70 -6.09
CA LEU A 99 1.32 -9.80 -5.64
C LEU A 99 1.85 -10.62 -6.82
N SER A 100 0.98 -10.97 -7.78
CA SER A 100 1.39 -11.67 -8.99
C SER A 100 2.39 -10.85 -9.82
N ARG A 101 2.20 -9.53 -9.93
CA ARG A 101 3.15 -8.63 -10.62
C ARG A 101 4.51 -8.56 -9.92
N LEU A 102 4.51 -8.69 -8.59
CA LEU A 102 5.72 -8.74 -7.77
C LEU A 102 6.40 -10.13 -7.74
N GLY A 103 5.82 -11.14 -8.39
CA GLY A 103 6.32 -12.51 -8.33
C GLY A 103 6.15 -13.17 -6.96
N VAL A 104 5.26 -12.65 -6.13
CA VAL A 104 4.92 -13.20 -4.81
C VAL A 104 3.67 -14.07 -4.97
N GLN A 105 3.77 -15.37 -4.70
CA GLN A 105 2.59 -16.23 -4.70
C GLN A 105 1.76 -15.99 -3.42
N PRO A 106 0.42 -15.93 -3.55
CA PRO A 106 -0.49 -15.69 -2.43
C PRO A 106 -0.46 -16.77 -1.36
#